data_AF-A0A9P8N0H9-F1
#
_entry.id   AF-A0A9P8N0H9-F1
#
_cell.length_a   1.000
_cell.length_b   1.000
_cell.length_c   1.000
_cell.angle_alpha   90.00
_cell.angle_beta   90.00
_cell.angle_gamma   90.00
#
_symmetry.space_group_name_H-M   'P 1'
#
loop_
_entity.id
_entity.type
_entity.pdbx_description
1 polymer ?
#
loop_
_entity_poly.entity_id
_entity_poly.type
_entity_poly.pdbx_seq_one_letter_code
_entity_poly.pdbx_strand_id
1 'polypeptide(L)' 'MLGPNLELRRQVIAIYKELLYLGREYPLGFAYFRPRLHKAFISRAAERDEAKIRAGIAQAQYVKKGM' A
#
# COMPACT_ATOMS: atom_id res chain seq x y z
N MET A 1 -11.94 -15.07 -18.81
CA MET A 1 -11.53 -14.86 -17.40
C MET A 1 -10.54 -13.71 -17.38
N LEU A 2 -10.87 -12.58 -16.76
CA LEU A 2 -9.94 -11.45 -16.63
C LEU A 2 -8.89 -11.84 -15.59
N GLY A 3 -7.65 -12.08 -16.04
CA GLY A 3 -6.51 -12.31 -15.15
C GLY A 3 -6.23 -11.09 -14.26
N PRO A 4 -5.38 -11.23 -13.23
CA PRO A 4 -5.04 -10.12 -12.34
C PRO A 4 -4.46 -8.95 -13.14
N ASN A 5 -5.01 -7.75 -12.94
CA ASN A 5 -4.54 -6.52 -13.58
C ASN A 5 -3.09 -6.21 -13.15
N LEU A 6 -2.15 -6.45 -14.06
CA LEU A 6 -0.71 -6.33 -13.80
C LEU A 6 -0.29 -4.88 -13.51
N GLU A 7 -0.95 -3.91 -14.13
CA GLU A 7 -0.68 -2.48 -13.93
C GLU A 7 -1.06 -2.04 -12.51
N LEU A 8 -2.25 -2.43 -12.05
CA LEU A 8 -2.68 -2.17 -10.68
C LEU A 8 -1.74 -2.85 -9.66
N ARG A 9 -1.32 -4.08 -9.93
CA ARG A 9 -0.36 -4.79 -9.08
C ARG A 9 0.97 -4.04 -8.96
N ARG A 10 1.50 -3.51 -10.08
CA ARG A 10 2.73 -2.70 -10.09
C ARG A 10 2.56 -1.43 -9.26
N GLN A 11 1.44 -0.73 -9.40
CA GLN A 11 1.14 0.48 -8.62
C GLN A 11 1.07 0.20 -7.11
N VAL A 12 0.41 -0.90 -6.70
CA VAL A 12 0.36 -1.31 -5.29
C VAL A 12 1.76 -1.59 -4.73
N ILE A 13 2.61 -2.28 -5.50
CA ILE A 13 3.98 -2.58 -5.07
C ILE A 13 4.83 -1.30 -4.98
N ALA A 14 4.68 -0.37 -5.94
CA ALA A 14 5.40 0.89 -5.94
C ALA A 14 5.05 1.72 -4.69
N ILE A 15 3.77 1.94 -4.41
CA ILE A 15 3.36 2.74 -3.26
C ILE A 15 3.70 2.07 -1.92
N TYR A 16 3.68 0.74 -1.85
CA TYR A 16 4.15 0.01 -0.67
C TYR A 16 5.62 0.30 -0.36
N LYS A 17 6.48 0.29 -1.39
CA LYS A 17 7.91 0.60 -1.23
C LYS A 17 8.14 2.07 -0.86
N GLU A 18 7.40 2.98 -1.48
CA GLU A 18 7.47 4.41 -1.13
C GLU A 18 7.07 4.67 0.32
N LEU A 19 5.94 4.10 0.77
CA LEU A 19 5.50 4.23 2.16
C LEU A 19 6.51 3.61 3.14
N LEU A 20 7.13 2.48 2.81
CA LEU A 20 8.21 1.91 3.63
C LEU A 20 9.44 2.82 3.70
N TYR A 21 9.78 3.51 2.61
CA TYR A 21 10.89 4.45 2.59
C TYR A 21 10.61 5.65 3.49
N LEU A 22 9.44 6.29 3.33
CA LEU A 22 9.02 7.43 4.15
C LEU A 22 8.85 7.05 5.63
N GLY A 23 8.37 5.83 5.89
CA GLY A 23 8.19 5.30 7.22
C GLY A 23 9.49 5.15 8.05
N ARG A 24 10.67 5.34 7.44
CA ARG A 24 11.96 5.37 8.15
C ARG A 24 12.07 6.57 9.09
N GLU A 25 11.47 7.69 8.71
CA GLU A 25 11.46 8.95 9.46
C GLU A 25 10.21 9.09 10.34
N TYR A 26 9.38 8.04 10.42
CA TYR A 26 8.14 8.07 11.17
C TYR A 26 8.40 8.35 12.68
N PRO A 27 7.62 9.21 13.36
CA PRO A 27 7.91 9.63 14.73
C PRO A 27 8.03 8.50 15.76
N LEU A 28 7.29 7.41 15.56
CA LEU A 28 7.32 6.22 16.42
C LEU A 28 8.37 5.18 15.98
N GLY A 29 9.17 5.50 14.97
CA GLY A 29 10.23 4.68 14.42
C GLY A 29 9.76 3.67 13.37
N PHE A 30 10.71 3.24 12.54
CA PHE A 30 10.47 2.29 11.46
C PHE A 30 9.95 0.92 11.95
N ALA A 31 10.45 0.45 13.09
CA ALA A 31 10.04 -0.83 13.69
C ALA A 31 8.56 -0.82 14.10
N TYR A 32 8.01 0.34 14.49
CA TYR A 32 6.60 0.52 14.78
C TYR A 32 5.76 0.59 13.50
N PHE A 33 6.29 1.28 12.49
CA PHE A 33 5.57 1.58 11.26
C PHE A 33 5.46 0.38 10.30
N ARG A 34 6.59 -0.30 10.04
CA ARG A 34 6.70 -1.42 9.09
C ARG A 34 5.64 -2.52 9.28
N PRO A 35 5.43 -3.10 10.49
CA PRO A 35 4.45 -4.18 10.65
C PRO A 35 3.01 -3.70 10.44
N ARG A 36 2.68 -2.44 10.77
CA ARG A 36 1.36 -1.86 10.54
C ARG A 36 1.07 -1.68 9.07
N LEU A 37 2.04 -1.10 8.33
CA LEU A 37 1.94 -0.97 6.89
C LEU A 37 1.79 -2.34 6.23
N HIS A 38 2.64 -3.30 6.59
CA HIS A 38 2.57 -4.65 6.03
C HIS A 38 1.21 -5.32 6.31
N LYS A 39 0.69 -5.21 7.54
CA LYS A 39 -0.63 -5.73 7.92
C LYS A 39 -1.77 -5.13 7.08
N ALA A 40 -1.72 -3.83 6.83
CA ALA A 40 -2.73 -3.16 5.99
C ALA A 40 -2.74 -3.72 4.56
N PHE A 41 -1.57 -3.92 3.95
CA PHE A 41 -1.46 -4.44 2.59
C PHE A 41 -1.80 -5.93 2.50
N ILE A 42 -1.31 -6.77 3.43
CA ILE A 42 -1.56 -8.22 3.40
C ILE A 42 -3.04 -8.55 3.62
N SER A 43 -3.76 -7.75 4.42
CA SER A 43 -5.20 -7.93 4.66
C SER A 43 -6.06 -7.81 3.38
N ARG A 44 -5.52 -7.18 2.32
CA ARG A 44 -6.19 -7.00 1.03
C ARG A 44 -5.48 -7.73 -0.13
N ALA A 45 -4.50 -8.60 0.14
CA ALA A 45 -3.70 -9.24 -0.91
C ALA A 45 -4.50 -10.20 -1.82
N ALA A 46 -5.61 -10.74 -1.32
CA ALA A 46 -6.53 -11.58 -2.06
C ALA A 46 -7.56 -10.79 -2.87
N GLU A 47 -7.61 -9.45 -2.75
CA GLU A 47 -8.56 -8.63 -3.50
C GLU A 47 -8.33 -8.76 -5.01
N ARG A 48 -9.44 -8.84 -5.75
CA ARG A 48 -9.46 -9.00 -7.22
C ARG A 48 -10.34 -7.94 -7.89
N ASP A 49 -11.15 -7.23 -7.12
CA ASP A 49 -11.95 -6.11 -7.59
C ASP A 49 -11.05 -4.90 -7.88
N GLU A 50 -10.98 -4.50 -9.16
CA GLU A 50 -10.17 -3.36 -9.58
C GLU A 50 -10.58 -2.04 -8.94
N ALA A 51 -11.87 -1.81 -8.70
CA ALA A 51 -12.35 -0.57 -8.09
C ALA A 51 -11.88 -0.48 -6.64
N LYS A 52 -11.93 -1.60 -5.90
CA LYS A 52 -11.40 -1.67 -4.53
C LYS A 52 -9.88 -1.51 -4.49
N ILE A 53 -9.16 -2.08 -5.46
CA ILE A 53 -7.70 -1.91 -5.56
C ILE A 53 -7.36 -0.44 -5.82
N ARG A 54 -8.04 0.21 -6.76
CA ARG A 54 -7.86 1.66 -7.06
C ARG A 54 -8.16 2.53 -5.84
N ALA A 55 -9.24 2.23 -5.11
CA ALA A 55 -9.56 2.93 -3.86
C ALA A 55 -8.48 2.74 -2.79
N GLY A 56 -7.92 1.53 -2.67
CA GLY A 56 -6.79 1.24 -1.79
C GLY A 56 -5.52 2.02 -2.16
N ILE A 57 -5.21 2.13 -3.45
CA ILE A 57 -4.09 2.95 -3.94
C ILE A 57 -4.32 4.43 -3.60
N ALA A 58 -5.54 4.95 -3.83
CA ALA A 58 -5.87 6.34 -3.50
C ALA A 58 -5.74 6.62 -1.99
N GLN A 59 -6.19 5.70 -1.14
CA GLN A 59 -6.03 5.78 0.31
C GLN A 59 -4.54 5.82 0.71
N ALA A 60 -3.71 4.96 0.10
CA ALA A 60 -2.27 4.94 0.35
C ALA A 60 -1.58 6.24 -0.11
N GLN A 61 -2.03 6.85 -1.22
CA GLN A 61 -1.52 8.16 -1.68
C GLN A 61 -1.91 9.29 -0.70
N TYR A 62 -3.13 9.24 -0.16
CA TYR A 62 -3.55 10.20 0.86
C TYR A 62 -2.69 10.10 2.13
N VAL A 63 -2.43 8.87 2.60
CA VAL A 63 -1.55 8.63 3.75
C VAL A 63 -0.14 9.14 3.48
N LYS A 64 0.42 8.88 2.28
CA LYS A 64 1.73 9.40 1.86
C LYS A 64 1.80 10.93 1.95
N LYS A 65 0.72 11.64 1.58
CA LYS A 65 0.67 13.11 1.62
C LYS A 65 0.62 13.66 3.06
N GLY A 66 0.09 12.88 4.01
CA GLY A 66 -0.04 13.27 5.41
C GLY A 66 1.08 12.77 6.33
N MET A 67 2.11 12.12 5.77
CA MET A 67 3.33 11.70 6.46
C MET A 67 4.38 12.79 6.39
#